data_AF-A0A133KYV0-F1
#
_entry.id   AF-A0A133KYV0-F1
#
_cell.length_a   1.000
_cell.length_b   1.000
_cell.length_c   1.000
_cell.angle_alpha   90.00
_cell.angle_beta   90.00
_cell.angle_gamma   90.00
#
_symmetry.space_group_name_H-M   'P 1'
#
loop_
_entity.id
_entity.type
_entity.pdbx_description
1 polymer ?
#
loop_
_entity_poly.entity_id
_entity_poly.type
_entity_poly.pdbx_seq_one_letter_code
_entity_poly.pdbx_strand_id
1 'polypeptide(L)' 'MNFYVQQSIHIRMIKIGGITNSSVFQIGTSGIIKPAAYLYNTGNFSEPAPTAAADQPYNPNVTVPMQSGAAASSSR' A
#
# COMPACT_ATOMS: atom_id res chain seq x y z
N MET A 1 -30.24 2.17 23.92
CA MET A 1 -29.68 3.42 24.47
C MET A 1 -29.84 4.50 23.43
N ASN A 2 -30.49 5.62 23.74
CA ASN A 2 -30.74 6.70 22.78
C ASN A 2 -29.60 7.70 22.85
N PHE A 3 -28.89 7.91 21.74
CA PHE A 3 -27.83 8.91 21.62
C PHE A 3 -28.30 10.07 20.76
N TYR A 4 -28.27 11.28 21.32
CA TYR A 4 -28.57 12.52 20.60
C TYR A 4 -27.28 13.31 20.51
N VAL A 5 -26.80 13.52 19.29
CA VAL A 5 -25.52 14.19 19.04
C VAL A 5 -25.75 15.32 18.05
N GLN A 6 -25.51 16.55 18.46
CA GLN A 6 -25.49 17.71 17.58
C GLN A 6 -24.03 18.10 17.31
N GLN A 7 -23.63 18.08 16.04
CA GLN A 7 -22.26 18.44 15.63
C GLN A 7 -22.32 19.43 14.48
N SER A 8 -21.62 20.55 14.62
CA SER A 8 -21.36 21.50 13.54
C SER A 8 -19.87 21.44 13.21
N ILE A 9 -19.53 20.82 12.08
CA ILE A 9 -18.14 20.58 11.69
C ILE A 9 -17.84 21.42 10.45
N HIS A 10 -17.00 22.44 10.63
CA HIS A 10 -16.57 23.32 9.55
C HIS A 10 -15.13 23.01 9.16
N ILE A 11 -14.96 22.29 8.07
CA ILE A 11 -13.66 21.97 7.52
C ILE A 11 -13.39 22.89 6.33
N ARG A 12 -12.33 23.69 6.44
CA ARG A 12 -11.88 24.57 5.35
C ARG A 12 -11.16 23.81 4.25
N MET A 13 -10.31 22.85 4.61
CA MET A 13 -9.62 21.99 3.66
C MET A 13 -9.10 20.74 4.38
N ILE A 14 -9.24 19.58 3.76
CA ILE A 14 -8.59 18.32 4.17
C ILE A 14 -7.91 17.73 2.95
N LYS A 15 -6.61 17.45 3.05
CA LYS A 15 -5.84 16.71 2.05
C LYS A 15 -5.51 15.33 2.60
N ILE A 16 -6.01 14.29 1.94
CA ILE A 16 -5.63 12.91 2.25
C ILE A 16 -4.67 12.48 1.13
N GLY A 17 -3.39 12.35 1.46
CA GLY A 17 -2.33 12.00 0.50
C GLY A 17 -2.34 10.54 0.06
N GLY A 18 -2.93 9.67 0.86
CA GLY A 18 -3.08 8.25 0.56
C GLY A 18 -3.88 7.56 1.66
N ILE A 19 -4.70 6.60 1.27
CA ILE A 19 -5.49 5.74 2.16
C ILE A 19 -5.14 4.31 1.80
N THR A 20 -4.44 3.62 2.70
CA THR A 20 -3.95 2.25 2.50
C THR A 20 -5.00 1.23 2.92
N ASN A 21 -4.76 -0.06 2.68
CA ASN A 21 -5.69 -1.13 3.07
C ASN A 21 -6.11 -0.99 4.54
N SER A 22 -7.43 -1.04 4.78
CA SER A 22 -8.04 -0.80 6.10
C SER A 22 -7.90 0.58 6.72
N SER A 23 -7.69 1.62 5.92
CA SER A 23 -7.81 2.97 6.44
C SER A 23 -9.27 3.36 6.63
N VAL A 24 -9.60 3.95 7.79
CA VAL A 24 -10.86 4.64 8.00
C VAL A 24 -10.56 6.06 8.43
N PHE A 25 -11.13 7.01 7.69
CA PHE A 25 -11.07 8.42 8.03
C PHE A 25 -12.47 8.90 8.38
N GLN A 26 -12.69 9.20 9.65
CA GLN A 26 -14.02 9.54 10.13
C GLN A 26 -14.04 10.88 10.84
N ILE A 27 -15.05 11.67 10.48
CA ILE A 27 -15.35 12.97 11.03
C ILE A 27 -16.76 12.92 11.62
N GLY A 28 -16.92 13.39 12.86
CA GLY A 28 -18.15 13.26 13.61
C GLY A 28 -18.20 11.98 14.43
N THR A 29 -19.39 11.61 14.91
CA THR A 29 -19.55 10.48 15.82
C THR A 29 -19.56 9.15 15.11
N SER A 30 -18.87 8.15 15.68
CA SER A 30 -18.91 6.77 15.22
C SER A 30 -19.52 5.83 16.24
N GLY A 31 -20.00 4.70 15.73
CA GLY A 31 -20.08 3.47 16.52
C GLY A 31 -18.77 2.68 16.50
N ILE A 32 -18.88 1.37 16.60
CA ILE A 32 -17.72 0.48 16.51
C ILE A 32 -17.33 0.32 15.04
N ILE A 33 -16.12 0.76 14.68
CA ILE A 33 -15.55 0.49 13.35
C ILE A 33 -14.54 -0.65 13.49
N LYS A 34 -14.70 -1.68 12.66
CA LYS A 34 -13.76 -2.80 12.56
C LYS A 34 -13.14 -2.80 11.16
N PRO A 35 -12.08 -2.00 10.92
CA PRO A 35 -11.38 -2.07 9.65
C PRO A 35 -10.56 -3.36 9.61
N ALA A 36 -10.76 -4.19 8.59
CA ALA A 36 -10.05 -5.45 8.41
C ALA A 36 -9.41 -5.50 7.02
N ALA A 37 -8.10 -5.73 6.97
CA ALA A 37 -7.33 -5.82 5.74
C ALA A 37 -6.68 -7.20 5.71
N TYR A 38 -7.22 -8.06 4.85
CA TYR A 38 -6.63 -9.35 4.59
C TYR A 38 -5.77 -9.23 3.33
N LEU A 39 -4.46 -9.08 3.53
CA LEU A 39 -3.50 -9.07 2.44
C LEU A 39 -3.19 -10.53 2.08
N TYR A 40 -4.01 -11.11 1.21
CA TYR A 40 -3.69 -12.39 0.60
C TYR A 40 -2.82 -12.15 -0.63
N ASN A 41 -1.54 -12.48 -0.55
CA ASN A 41 -0.69 -12.61 -1.71
C ASN A 41 -1.00 -13.96 -2.39
N THR A 42 -2.16 -14.09 -3.04
CA THR A 42 -2.58 -15.34 -3.72
C THR A 42 -1.81 -15.61 -5.02
N GLY A 43 -0.59 -15.10 -5.15
CA GLY A 43 0.27 -15.34 -6.31
C GLY A 43 0.77 -16.78 -6.42
N ASN A 44 0.39 -17.67 -5.51
CA ASN A 44 0.89 -19.06 -5.44
C ASN A 44 2.43 -19.16 -5.44
N PHE A 45 3.14 -18.10 -5.05
CA PHE A 45 4.58 -18.12 -4.87
C PHE A 45 4.89 -18.78 -3.53
N SER A 46 4.97 -20.11 -3.54
CA SER A 46 5.38 -20.92 -2.39
C SER A 46 6.90 -20.98 -2.22
N GLU A 47 7.64 -20.59 -3.26
CA GLU A 47 9.09 -20.65 -3.31
C GLU A 47 9.68 -19.24 -3.19
N PRO A 48 10.90 -19.10 -2.66
CA PRO A 48 11.64 -17.85 -2.71
C PRO A 48 11.61 -17.27 -4.13
N ALA A 49 11.49 -15.94 -4.23
CA ALA A 49 11.55 -15.27 -5.52
C ALA A 49 12.77 -15.78 -6.31
N PRO A 50 12.62 -16.12 -7.60
CA PRO A 50 13.74 -16.59 -8.41
C PRO A 50 14.91 -15.61 -8.29
N THR A 51 16.13 -16.12 -8.08
CA THR A 51 17.34 -15.32 -8.16
C THR A 51 17.30 -14.58 -9.49
N ALA A 52 17.46 -13.26 -9.45
CA ALA A 52 17.50 -12.45 -10.67
C ALA A 52 18.49 -13.12 -11.64
N ALA A 53 18.01 -13.42 -12.86
CA ALA A 53 18.89 -13.95 -13.89
C ALA A 53 20.04 -12.96 -14.05
N ALA A 54 21.28 -13.47 -14.00
CA ALA A 54 22.47 -12.67 -14.24
C ALA A 54 22.27 -11.82 -15.50
N ASP A 55 22.75 -10.57 -15.44
CA ASP A 55 22.60 -9.53 -16.46
C ASP A 55 22.55 -10.14 -17.86
N GLN A 56 21.33 -10.24 -18.41
CA GLN A 56 21.19 -10.56 -19.82
C GLN A 56 21.91 -9.45 -20.58
N PRO A 57 22.78 -9.79 -21.56
CA PRO A 57 23.40 -8.78 -22.39
C PRO A 57 22.29 -7.90 -22.97
N TYR A 58 22.39 -6.61 -22.71
CA TYR A 58 21.41 -5.62 -23.12
C TYR A 58 21.01 -5.85 -24.58
N ASN A 59 19.76 -6.27 -24.80
CA ASN A 59 19.17 -6.41 -26.12
C ASN A 59 18.29 -5.19 -26.38
N PRO A 60 18.68 -4.27 -27.27
CA PRO A 60 17.93 -3.04 -27.52
C PRO A 60 16.53 -3.28 -28.14
N ASN A 61 16.23 -4.51 -28.56
CA ASN A 61 14.94 -4.87 -29.15
C ASN A 61 13.94 -5.48 -28.14
N VAL A 62 14.31 -5.62 -26.87
CA VAL A 62 13.43 -6.19 -25.82
C VAL A 62 13.14 -5.12 -24.76
N THR A 63 12.02 -4.44 -24.91
CA THR A 63 11.56 -3.41 -23.95
C THR A 63 10.66 -4.04 -22.89
N VAL A 64 11.24 -4.77 -21.93
CA VAL A 64 10.53 -5.04 -20.67
C VAL A 64 10.85 -3.91 -19.69
N PRO A 65 9.86 -3.36 -18.96
CA PRO A 65 10.12 -2.35 -17.94
C PRO A 65 11.12 -2.89 -16.92
N MET A 66 12.25 -2.20 -16.75
CA MET A 66 13.17 -2.48 -15.65
C MET A 66 12.40 -2.32 -14.33
N GLN A 67 12.26 -3.42 -13.59
CA GLN A 67 11.86 -3.35 -12.19
C GLN A 67 12.98 -2.64 -11.43
N SER A 68 12.77 -1.35 -11.15
CA SER A 68 13.70 -0.56 -10.35
C SER A 68 13.71 -1.10 -8.91
N GLY A 69 14.77 -1.81 -8.55
CA GLY A 69 15.06 -2.27 -7.19
C GLY A 69 16.46 -1.84 -6.79
N ALA A 70 16.53 -0.75 -6.04
CA ALA A 70 17.75 -0.09 -5.59
C ALA A 70 18.48 -0.84 -4.45
N ALA A 71 19.81 -0.70 -4.46
CA ALA A 71 20.74 -0.52 -3.33
C ALA A 71 20.74 -1.53 -2.16
N ALA A 72 21.90 -2.17 -1.92
CA ALA A 72 22.73 -1.94 -0.72
C ALA A 72 23.84 -3.00 -0.52
N SER A 73 24.94 -2.52 0.09
CA SER A 73 26.04 -3.25 0.74
C SER A 73 27.16 -3.75 -0.19
N SER A 74 28.45 -3.69 0.15
CA SER A 74 29.20 -3.07 1.24
C SER A 74 30.65 -3.39 0.93
N SER A 75 31.52 -2.37 0.98
CA SER A 75 32.93 -2.44 1.36
C SER A 75 33.56 -3.83 1.50
N ARG A 76 34.49 -4.18 0.60
CA ARG A 76 35.84 -4.68 0.90
C ARG A 76 36.66 -4.81 -0.38
#